data_AF-A0A2X1CUH4-F1
#
_entry.id   AF-A0A2X1CUH4-F1
#
_cell.length_a   1.000
_cell.length_b   1.000
_cell.length_c   1.000
_cell.angle_alpha   90.00
_cell.angle_beta   90.00
_cell.angle_gamma   90.00
#
_symmetry.space_group_name_H-M   'P 1'
#
loop_
_entity.id
_entity.type
_entity.pdbx_description
1 polymer ?
#
loop_
_entity_poly.entity_id
_entity_poly.type
_entity_poly.pdbx_seq_one_letter_code
_entity_poly.pdbx_strand_id
1 'polypeptide(L)' 'MAHPASHDEDEEPGIFDIPDDEADEAATLRGLADIEAGRIISHEAMKRWLLSWGADNPLPPPKCGE' A
#
# COMPACT_ATOMS: atom_id res chain seq x y z
N MET A 1 -3.92 -1.79 34.85
CA MET A 1 -2.97 -1.00 34.05
C MET A 1 -2.53 -1.92 32.93
N ALA A 2 -2.97 -1.70 31.69
CA ALA A 2 -2.39 -2.42 30.56
C ALA A 2 -0.94 -1.94 30.43
N HIS A 3 0.02 -2.86 30.57
CA HIS A 3 1.39 -2.55 30.21
C HIS A 3 1.41 -2.22 28.70
N PRO A 4 2.01 -1.11 28.26
CA PRO A 4 2.26 -0.93 26.84
C PRO A 4 3.08 -2.13 26.35
N ALA A 5 2.85 -2.58 25.12
CA ALA A 5 3.67 -3.62 24.52
C ALA A 5 5.12 -3.16 24.55
N SER A 6 5.87 -3.64 25.53
CA SER A 6 7.32 -3.52 25.58
C SER A 6 7.81 -4.22 24.32
N HIS A 7 8.39 -3.48 23.38
CA HIS A 7 9.40 -4.11 22.53
C HIS A 7 10.47 -4.59 23.50
N ASP A 8 10.64 -5.90 23.63
CA ASP A 8 11.81 -6.44 24.31
C ASP A 8 13.03 -5.91 23.53
N GLU A 9 14.03 -5.34 24.22
CA GLU A 9 15.23 -4.77 23.57
C GLU A 9 16.10 -5.83 22.86
N ASP A 10 15.68 -7.11 22.94
CA ASP A 10 16.24 -8.29 22.30
C ASP A 10 15.44 -8.77 21.06
N GLU A 11 14.35 -8.08 20.67
CA GLU A 11 13.58 -8.42 19.46
C GLU A 11 14.30 -7.88 18.21
N GLU A 12 14.67 -8.77 17.28
CA GLU A 12 15.28 -8.35 16.02
C GLU A 12 14.32 -7.40 15.28
N PRO A 13 14.84 -6.30 14.69
CA PRO A 13 14.01 -5.33 14.00
C PRO A 13 13.22 -6.03 12.89
N GLY A 14 11.92 -5.72 12.80
CA GLY A 14 11.08 -6.22 11.73
C GLY A 14 11.59 -5.72 10.39
N ILE A 15 11.24 -6.42 9.30
CA ILE A 15 11.64 -6.04 7.94
C ILE A 15 11.21 -4.61 7.55
N PHE A 16 10.22 -4.04 8.25
CA PHE A 16 9.73 -2.67 8.04
C PHE A 16 10.34 -1.64 9.01
N ASP A 17 11.14 -2.06 9.99
CA ASP A 17 11.78 -1.18 10.98
C ASP A 17 13.19 -0.74 10.54
N ILE A 18 13.72 -1.36 9.49
CA ILE A 18 15.04 -1.03 8.91
C ILE A 18 14.81 0.03 7.82
N PRO A 19 15.30 1.27 7.99
CA PRO A 19 15.16 2.30 6.97
C PRO A 19 16.03 1.98 5.74
N ASP A 20 15.48 2.18 4.55
CA ASP A 20 16.18 2.12 3.26
C ASP A 20 15.79 3.35 2.43
N ASP A 21 16.44 4.47 2.73
CA ASP A 21 16.12 5.78 2.13
C ASP A 21 16.28 5.75 0.61
N GLU A 22 17.22 4.97 0.07
CA GLU A 22 17.44 4.85 -1.38
C GLU A 22 16.28 4.09 -2.05
N ALA A 23 15.84 2.99 -1.43
CA ALA A 23 14.68 2.24 -1.94
C ALA A 23 13.40 3.10 -1.88
N ASP A 24 13.21 3.86 -0.81
CA ASP A 24 12.06 4.75 -0.62
C ASP A 24 12.04 5.90 -1.64
N GLU A 25 13.19 6.55 -1.88
CA GLU A 25 13.32 7.59 -2.91
C GLU A 25 13.05 7.00 -4.31
N ALA A 26 13.66 5.86 -4.63
CA ALA A 26 13.45 5.18 -5.90
C ALA A 26 11.98 4.76 -6.11
N ALA A 27 11.28 4.33 -5.05
CA ALA A 27 9.86 3.98 -5.11
C ALA A 27 8.99 5.23 -5.35
N THR A 28 9.31 6.33 -4.68
CA THR A 28 8.62 7.62 -4.85
C THR A 28 8.75 8.14 -6.28
N LEU A 29 9.97 8.16 -6.84
CA LEU A 29 10.21 8.61 -8.21
C LEU A 29 9.49 7.73 -9.24
N ARG A 30 9.43 6.41 -9.02
CA ARG A 30 8.64 5.49 -9.85
C ARG A 30 7.15 5.83 -9.82
N GLY A 31 6.59 6.09 -8.63
CA GLY A 31 5.19 6.50 -8.47
C GLY A 31 4.86 7.81 -9.19
N LEU A 32 5.74 8.81 -9.12
CA LEU A 32 5.57 10.07 -9.86
C LEU A 32 5.62 9.86 -11.38
N ALA A 33 6.52 9.00 -11.86
CA ALA A 33 6.58 8.63 -13.28
C ALA A 33 5.33 7.86 -13.76
N ASP A 34 4.72 7.05 -12.89
CA ASP A 34 3.43 6.39 -13.16
C ASP A 34 2.29 7.40 -13.30
N ILE A 35 2.26 8.43 -12.42
CA ILE A 35 1.28 9.53 -12.49
C ILE A 35 1.43 10.30 -13.80
N GLU A 36 2.65 10.72 -14.16
CA GLU A 36 2.94 11.44 -15.41
C GLU A 36 2.52 10.64 -16.64
N ALA A 37 2.72 9.32 -16.61
CA ALA A 37 2.33 8.43 -17.70
C ALA A 37 0.85 8.03 -17.69
N GLY A 38 0.03 8.57 -16.76
CA GLY A 38 -1.40 8.27 -16.65
C GLY A 38 -1.70 6.83 -16.18
N ARG A 39 -0.74 6.14 -15.57
CA ARG A 39 -0.92 4.80 -14.97
C ARG A 39 -1.59 4.90 -13.61
N ILE A 40 -2.75 5.57 -13.57
CA ILE A 40 -3.54 5.82 -12.36
C ILE A 40 -4.90 5.15 -12.47
N ILE A 41 -5.45 4.77 -11.31
CA ILE A 41 -6.81 4.24 -11.18
C ILE A 41 -7.60 5.26 -10.37
N SER A 42 -8.82 5.57 -10.80
CA SER A 42 -9.70 6.47 -10.09
C SER A 42 -10.07 5.90 -8.72
N HIS A 43 -10.24 6.78 -7.74
CA HIS A 43 -10.68 6.39 -6.40
C HIS A 43 -11.99 5.59 -6.44
N GLU A 44 -12.93 5.98 -7.29
CA GLU A 44 -14.24 5.33 -7.41
C GLU A 44 -14.13 3.91 -7.98
N ALA A 45 -13.27 3.68 -8.97
CA ALA A 45 -13.02 2.34 -9.50
C ALA A 45 -12.37 1.44 -8.45
N MET A 46 -11.35 1.93 -7.75
CA MET A 46 -10.69 1.22 -6.66
C MET A 46 -11.66 0.87 -5.52
N LYS A 47 -12.46 1.85 -5.07
CA LYS A 47 -13.44 1.66 -4.01
C LYS A 47 -14.50 0.63 -4.37
N ARG A 48 -15.04 0.68 -5.59
CA ARG A 48 -16.05 -0.28 -6.07
C ARG A 48 -15.51 -1.72 -6.03
N TRP A 49 -14.25 -1.89 -6.47
CA TRP A 49 -13.59 -3.19 -6.43
C TRP A 49 -13.38 -3.69 -5.00
N LEU A 50 -12.83 -2.86 -4.11
CA LEU A 50 -12.61 -3.26 -2.71
C LEU A 50 -13.93 -3.61 -1.98
N LEU A 51 -15.00 -2.87 -2.22
CA LEU A 51 -16.31 -3.17 -1.64
C LEU A 51 -16.91 -4.49 -2.14
N SER A 52 -16.55 -4.91 -3.35
CA SER A 52 -17.04 -6.18 -3.91
C SER A 52 -16.44 -7.42 -3.22
N TRP A 53 -15.30 -7.28 -2.53
CA TRP A 53 -14.64 -8.40 -1.86
C TRP A 53 -15.48 -9.00 -0.73
N GLY A 54 -16.34 -8.19 -0.10
CA GLY A 54 -17.27 -8.64 0.94
C GLY A 54 -18.61 -9.15 0.42
N ALA A 55 -18.82 -9.21 -0.90
CA ALA A 55 -20.06 -9.65 -1.53
C ALA A 55 -19.90 -11.02 -2.19
N ASP A 56 -21.00 -11.71 -2.46
CA ASP A 56 -21.01 -13.05 -3.07
C ASP A 56 -20.46 -13.07 -4.52
N ASN A 57 -20.28 -11.90 -5.14
CA ASN A 57 -19.73 -11.75 -6.49
C ASN A 57 -18.64 -10.67 -6.54
N PRO A 58 -17.38 -11.01 -6.21
CA PRO A 58 -16.27 -10.06 -6.28
C PRO A 58 -16.02 -9.62 -7.73
N LEU A 59 -15.76 -8.33 -7.90
CA LEU A 59 -15.44 -7.72 -9.18
C LEU A 59 -13.96 -7.97 -9.55
N PRO A 60 -13.62 -7.96 -10.85
CA PRO A 60 -12.23 -7.97 -11.26
C PRO A 60 -11.51 -6.68 -10.82
N PRO A 61 -10.19 -6.72 -10.62
CA PRO A 61 -9.41 -5.52 -10.31
C PRO A 61 -9.56 -4.45 -11.41
N PRO A 62 -9.66 -3.17 -11.03
CA PRO A 62 -9.76 -2.07 -11.99
C PRO A 62 -8.43 -1.87 -12.73
N LYS A 63 -8.49 -1.31 -13.94
CA LYS A 63 -7.31 -1.00 -14.75
C LYS A 63 -7.01 0.49 -14.74
N CYS A 64 -5.79 0.85 -15.15
CA CYS A 64 -5.41 2.24 -15.31
C CYS A 64 -6.37 2.95 -16.29
N GLY A 65 -6.77 4.18 -15.94
CA GLY A 65 -7.72 4.98 -16.71
C GLY A 65 -9.20 4.74 -16.37
N GLU A 66 -9.52 3.75 -15.53
CA GLU A 66 -10.88 3.54 -14.97
C GLU A 66 -11.12 4.33 -13.69
#